data_AF-A0A6M3LJT5-F1
#
_entry.id   AF-A0A6M3LJT5-F1
#
_cell.length_a   1.000
_cell.length_b   1.000
_cell.length_c   1.000
_cell.angle_alpha   90.00
_cell.angle_beta   90.00
_cell.angle_gamma   90.00
#
_symmetry.space_group_name_H-M   'P 1'
#
loop_
_entity.id
_entity.type
_entity.pdbx_description
1 polymer ?
#
loop_
_entity_poly.entity_id
_entity_poly.type
_entity_poly.pdbx_seq_one_letter_code
_entity_poly.pdbx_strand_id
1 'polypeptide(L)' 'MNQRRELWQERHGTIPKGWVVHNLNGNSGDNREENLACVPRNPDHIGQVIAPYRERIRNLEKLLKEQEEK' A
#
# COMPACT_ATOMS: atom_id res chain seq x y z
N MET A 1 -13.93 7.09 7.60
CA MET A 1 -13.61 7.33 6.17
C MET A 1 -12.40 6.51 5.78
N ASN A 2 -12.35 5.97 4.56
CA ASN A 2 -11.25 5.10 4.11
C ASN A 2 -10.17 5.99 3.48
N GLN A 3 -9.34 6.62 4.31
CA GLN A 3 -8.42 7.70 3.92
C GLN A 3 -7.52 7.35 2.71
N ARG A 4 -6.98 6.14 2.65
CA ARG A 4 -6.22 5.63 1.49
C ARG A 4 -7.02 5.63 0.18
N ARG A 5 -8.33 5.37 0.25
CA ARG A 5 -9.21 5.37 -0.92
C ARG A 5 -9.40 6.79 -1.43
N GLU A 6 -9.63 7.74 -0.52
CA GLU A 6 -9.79 9.16 -0.85
C GLU A 6 -8.51 9.72 -1.46
N LEU A 7 -7.35 9.49 -0.82
CA LEU A 7 -6.04 9.92 -1.34
C LEU A 7 -5.75 9.33 -2.71
N TRP A 8 -6.01 8.03 -2.92
CA TRP A 8 -5.84 7.42 -4.24
C TRP A 8 -6.74 8.08 -5.29
N GLN A 9 -8.00 8.36 -4.96
CA GLN A 9 -8.93 8.97 -5.90
C GLN A 9 -8.57 10.42 -6.25
N GLU A 10 -8.03 11.17 -5.30
CA GLU A 10 -7.52 12.53 -5.52
C GLU A 10 -6.34 12.55 -6.50
N ARG A 11 -5.43 11.57 -6.40
CA ARG A 11 -4.20 11.50 -7.19
C ARG A 11 -4.34 10.80 -8.54
N HIS A 12 -5.11 9.71 -8.59
CA HIS A 12 -5.19 8.82 -9.75
C HIS A 12 -6.60 8.74 -10.37
N GLY A 13 -7.61 9.32 -9.73
CA GLY A 13 -8.99 9.32 -10.23
C GLY A 13 -9.79 8.08 -9.81
N THR A 14 -10.79 7.73 -10.62
CA THR A 14 -11.81 6.75 -10.23
C THR A 14 -11.25 5.35 -10.02
N ILE A 15 -11.59 4.72 -8.89
CA ILE A 15 -11.25 3.32 -8.62
C ILE A 15 -12.22 2.41 -9.39
N PRO A 16 -11.73 1.47 -10.23
CA PRO A 16 -12.59 0.56 -10.97
C PRO A 16 -13.52 -0.27 -10.08
N LYS A 17 -14.69 -0.64 -10.59
CA LYS A 17 -15.64 -1.49 -9.87
C LYS A 17 -14.98 -2.84 -9.55
N GLY A 18 -15.10 -3.27 -8.30
CA GLY A 18 -14.48 -4.53 -7.83
C GLY A 18 -12.99 -4.42 -7.50
N TRP A 19 -12.42 -3.21 -7.48
CA TRP A 19 -11.05 -2.96 -7.05
C TRP A 19 -11.02 -2.27 -5.68
N VAL A 20 -9.91 -2.42 -4.98
CA VAL A 20 -9.68 -1.81 -3.67
C VAL A 20 -8.27 -1.22 -3.61
N VAL A 21 -8.07 -0.28 -2.67
CA VAL A 21 -6.76 0.33 -2.42
C VAL A 21 -6.17 -0.27 -1.15
N HIS A 22 -4.91 -0.69 -1.21
CA HIS A 22 -4.17 -1.30 -0.11
C HIS A 22 -2.80 -0.65 0.10
N ASN A 23 -2.34 -0.68 1.35
CA ASN A 23 -1.00 -0.28 1.76
C ASN A 23 -0.05 -1.46 1.52
N LEU A 24 1.02 -1.26 0.74
CA LEU A 24 1.95 -2.31 0.31
C LEU A 24 2.82 -2.81 1.47
N ASN A 25 3.28 -1.92 2.35
CA ASN A 25 4.00 -2.27 3.57
C ASN A 25 3.09 -2.86 4.67
N GLY A 26 1.78 -2.96 4.41
CA GLY A 26 0.77 -3.47 5.31
C GLY A 26 0.66 -2.69 6.63
N ASN A 27 1.06 -1.42 6.66
CA ASN A 27 0.73 -0.45 7.69
C ASN A 27 -0.46 0.39 7.21
N SER A 28 -1.63 0.25 7.85
CA SER A 28 -2.85 0.98 7.46
C SER A 28 -2.80 2.48 7.77
N GLY A 29 -1.83 2.95 8.56
CA GLY A 29 -1.61 4.37 8.84
C GLY A 29 -0.67 5.06 7.86
N ASP A 30 0.09 4.31 7.07
CA ASP A 30 1.04 4.86 6.10
C ASP A 30 0.37 5.03 4.74
N ASN A 31 -0.23 6.20 4.53
CA ASN A 31 -0.97 6.54 3.32
C ASN A 31 -0.14 7.37 2.33
N ARG A 32 1.19 7.30 2.38
CA ARG A 32 2.06 7.87 1.34
C ARG A 32 1.70 7.27 -0.01
N GLU A 33 1.72 8.10 -1.06
CA GLU A 33 1.25 7.75 -2.40
C GLU A 33 1.99 6.50 -2.93
N GLU A 34 3.31 6.45 -2.74
CA GLU A 34 4.16 5.33 -3.14
C GLU A 34 3.90 4.02 -2.39
N ASN A 35 3.21 4.07 -1.24
CA ASN A 35 2.84 2.90 -0.45
C ASN A 35 1.42 2.40 -0.76
N LEU A 36 0.67 3.08 -1.62
CA LEU A 36 -0.68 2.67 -2.00
C LEU A 36 -0.67 1.94 -3.34
N ALA A 37 -1.54 0.93 -3.46
CA ALA A 37 -1.81 0.27 -4.73
C ALA A 37 -3.30 -0.01 -4.90
N CYS A 38 -3.83 0.26 -6.09
CA CYS A 38 -5.15 -0.19 -6.49
C CYS A 38 -5.06 -1.57 -7.12
N VAL A 39 -5.73 -2.55 -6.53
CA VAL A 39 -5.66 -3.95 -6.94
C VAL A 39 -7.07 -4.56 -7.07
N PRO A 40 -7.25 -5.58 -7.93
CA PRO A 40 -8.49 -6.35 -7.98
C PRO A 40 -8.82 -6.94 -6.60
N ARG A 41 -10.10 -6.98 -6.24
CA ARG A 41 -10.56 -7.58 -4.99
C ARG A 41 -10.47 -9.13 -4.98
N ASN A 42 -10.17 -9.77 -6.11
CA ASN A 42 -10.33 -11.22 -6.34
C ASN A 42 -9.07 -11.88 -6.96
N PRO A 43 -8.72 -13.15 -6.61
CA PRO A 43 -9.47 -14.09 -5.77
C PRO A 43 -8.95 -14.26 -4.35
N ASP A 44 -9.91 -14.45 -3.43
CA ASP A 44 -9.87 -14.96 -2.05
C ASP A 44 -8.98 -14.27 -1.00
N HIS A 45 -7.78 -13.80 -1.35
CA HIS A 45 -6.83 -13.27 -0.37
C HIS A 45 -6.06 -12.07 -0.91
N ILE A 46 -6.63 -10.88 -0.75
CA ILE A 46 -5.91 -9.63 -1.04
C ILE A 46 -4.55 -9.54 -0.32
N GLY A 47 -4.45 -10.18 0.86
CA GLY A 47 -3.20 -10.33 1.59
C GLY A 47 -2.10 -11.03 0.79
N GLN A 48 -2.42 -11.97 -0.11
CA GLN A 48 -1.44 -12.65 -0.96
C GLN A 48 -0.89 -11.74 -2.06
N VAL A 49 -1.70 -10.84 -2.60
CA VAL A 49 -1.27 -9.86 -3.63
C VAL A 49 -0.20 -8.93 -3.05
N ILE A 50 -0.38 -8.50 -1.80
CA ILE A 50 0.55 -7.57 -1.13
C ILE A 50 1.66 -8.27 -0.34
N ALA A 51 1.53 -9.58 -0.04
CA ALA A 51 2.47 -10.32 0.81
C ALA A 51 3.94 -10.20 0.35
N PRO A 52 4.27 -10.30 -0.96
CA PRO A 52 5.66 -10.17 -1.42
C PRO A 52 6.27 -8.79 -1.15
N TYR A 53 5.43 -7.74 -1.09
CA TYR A 53 5.87 -6.36 -0.89
C TYR A 53 6.00 -6.02 0.60
N ARG A 54 5.18 -6.63 1.45
CA ARG A 54 5.08 -6.26 2.86
C ARG A 54 6.38 -6.42 3.64
N GLU A 55 6.96 -7.62 3.62
CA GLU A 55 8.20 -7.91 4.36
C GLU A 55 9.39 -7.18 3.73
N ARG A 56 9.46 -7.21 2.39
CA ARG A 56 10.52 -6.54 1.64
C ARG A 56 10.56 -5.03 1.91
N ILE A 57 9.43 -4.33 1.79
CA ILE A 57 9.36 -2.87 1.99
C ILE A 57 9.74 -2.52 3.43
N ARG A 58 9.20 -3.22 4.43
CA ARG A 58 9.54 -2.96 5.84
C ARG A 58 11.04 -3.11 6.11
N ASN A 59 11.67 -4.15 5.55
CA ASN A 59 13.10 -4.37 5.73
C ASN A 59 13.92 -3.27 5.04
N LEU A 60 13.53 -2.85 3.84
CA LEU A 60 14.20 -1.76 3.12
C LEU A 60 14.04 -0.41 3.84
N GLU A 61 12.85 -0.09 4.34
CA GLU A 61 12.59 1.13 5.11
C GLU A 61 13.40 1.16 6.41
N LYS A 62 13.55 0.01 7.08
CA LYS A 62 14.41 -0.12 8.26
C LYS A 62 15.88 0.13 7.92
N LEU A 63 16.38 -0.48 6.84
CA LEU A 63 17.78 -0.29 6.40
C LEU A 63 18.06 1.17 6.02
N LEU A 64 17.14 1.83 5.32
CA LEU A 64 17.27 3.25 4.97
C LEU A 64 17.37 4.11 6.23
N LYS A 65 16.51 3.88 7.23
CA LYS A 65 16.56 4.59 8.50
C LYS A 65 17.90 4.41 9.23
N GLU A 66 18.42 3.18 9.26
CA GLU A 66 19.73 2.88 9.86
C GLU A 66 20.91 3.54 9.10
N GLN A 67 20.74 3.85 7.81
CA GLN A 67 21.73 4.58 7.02
C GLN A 67 21.67 6.09 7.26
N GLU A 68 20.47 6.65 7.45
CA GLU A 68 20.28 8.08 7.75
C GLU A 68 20.74 8.45 9.17
N GLU A 69 20.70 7.50 10.11
CA GLU A 69 21.14 7.69 11.50
C GLU A 69 22.66 7.51 11.72
N LYS A 70 23.42 7.18 10.67
CA LYS A 70 24.88 7.00 10.70
C LYS A 70 25.62 8.20 10.13
#